data_AF-Q2JCB6-F1
#
_entry.id   AF-Q2JCB6-F1
#
_cell.length_a   1.000
_cell.length_b   1.000
_cell.length_c   1.000
_cell.angle_alpha   90.00
_cell.angle_beta   90.00
_cell.angle_gamma   90.00
#
_symmetry.space_group_name_H-M   'P 1'
#
loop_
_entity.id
_entity.type
_entity.pdbx_description
1 polymer ?
#
loop_
_entity_poly.entity_id
_entity_poly.type
_entity_poly.pdbx_seq_one_letter_code
_entity_poly.pdbx_strand_id
1 'polypeptide(L)'
;MQVLADADNLAARWMTVTMRIVGGYGCAVTAAGAAGRLAAVRWPAQCRLVAAEGWQRADLALAGAYRSDEAPLLLVTGDGDFAYLASRHPGPVAVAGVLVARALRDTATVIDLARDGAAPLVRWLNHVSPR
;
A
#
# COMPACT_ATOMS: atom_id res chain seq x y z
N MET A 1 0.20 -11.99 4.05
CA MET A 1 0.02 -10.82 3.16
C MET A 1 1.00 -9.71 3.54
N GLN A 2 1.59 -9.08 2.54
CA GLN A 2 2.47 -7.93 2.71
C GLN A 2 1.77 -6.64 2.24
N VAL A 3 2.11 -5.51 2.87
CA VAL A 3 1.58 -4.19 2.51
C VAL A 3 2.74 -3.23 2.35
N LEU A 4 2.83 -2.58 1.20
CA LEU A 4 3.84 -1.55 0.91
C LEU A 4 3.11 -0.21 0.77
N ALA A 5 3.45 0.76 1.63
CA ALA A 5 2.76 2.04 1.70
C ALA A 5 3.71 3.20 1.41
N ASP A 6 3.40 3.95 0.37
CA ASP A 6 4.09 5.19 0.06
C ASP A 6 3.37 6.35 0.77
N ALA A 7 4.00 6.84 1.84
CA ALA A 7 3.46 7.91 2.66
C ALA A 7 3.50 9.29 1.97
N ASP A 8 4.31 9.45 0.93
CA ASP A 8 4.43 10.70 0.19
C ASP A 8 3.35 10.80 -0.91
N ASN A 9 2.85 9.66 -1.40
CA ASN A 9 1.91 9.60 -2.53
C ASN A 9 0.43 9.66 -2.14
N LEU A 10 0.09 9.42 -0.86
CA LEU A 10 -1.29 9.44 -0.39
C LEU A 10 -1.51 10.43 0.74
N ALA A 11 -2.62 11.18 0.68
CA ALA A 11 -2.99 12.09 1.76
C ALA A 11 -3.16 11.34 3.10
N ALA A 12 -2.65 11.93 4.19
CA ALA A 12 -2.61 11.29 5.52
C ALA A 12 -3.95 10.74 6.01
N ARG A 13 -5.08 11.38 5.63
CA ARG A 13 -6.43 10.89 5.96
C ARG A 13 -6.72 9.51 5.35
N TRP A 14 -6.37 9.31 4.09
CA TRP A 14 -6.61 8.06 3.37
C TRP A 14 -5.64 6.97 3.81
N MET A 15 -4.38 7.36 4.05
CA MET A 15 -3.40 6.47 4.66
C MET A 15 -3.86 5.98 6.03
N THR A 16 -4.32 6.89 6.90
CA THR A 16 -4.81 6.55 8.24
C THR A 16 -6.01 5.61 8.21
N VAL A 17 -6.97 5.84 7.30
CA VAL A 17 -8.13 4.95 7.13
C VAL A 17 -7.67 3.56 6.66
N THR A 18 -6.79 3.51 5.66
CA THR A 18 -6.26 2.25 5.11
C THR A 18 -5.51 1.46 6.18
N MET A 19 -4.63 2.12 6.92
CA MET A 19 -3.81 1.51 7.96
C MET A 19 -4.64 1.01 9.15
N ARG A 20 -5.72 1.71 9.52
CA ARG A 20 -6.68 1.21 10.53
C ARG A 20 -7.32 -0.11 10.10
N ILE A 21 -7.69 -0.24 8.83
CA ILE A 21 -8.32 -1.45 8.30
C ILE A 21 -7.29 -2.58 8.25
N VAL A 22 -6.15 -2.34 7.60
CA VAL A 22 -5.03 -3.30 7.47
C VAL A 22 -4.55 -3.80 8.83
N GLY A 23 -4.50 -2.93 9.85
CA GLY A 23 -4.13 -3.30 11.21
C GLY A 23 -4.99 -4.41 11.82
N GLY A 24 -6.24 -4.58 11.36
CA GLY A 24 -7.15 -5.65 11.79
C GLY A 24 -6.97 -6.99 11.08
N TYR A 25 -5.98 -7.13 10.19
CA TYR A 25 -5.72 -8.35 9.40
C TYR A 25 -4.30 -8.90 9.59
N GLY A 26 -3.58 -8.46 10.63
CA GLY A 26 -2.25 -8.99 10.98
C GLY A 26 -1.21 -8.85 9.86
N CYS A 27 -1.34 -7.86 8.98
CA CYS A 27 -0.50 -7.74 7.79
C CYS A 27 0.92 -7.27 8.14
N ALA A 28 1.91 -7.71 7.35
CA ALA A 28 3.27 -7.19 7.41
C ALA A 28 3.33 -5.88 6.62
N VAL A 29 3.26 -4.75 7.33
CA VAL A 29 3.23 -3.41 6.73
C VAL A 29 4.63 -2.79 6.73
N THR A 30 5.11 -2.36 5.58
CA THR A 30 6.25 -1.44 5.44
C THR A 30 5.77 -0.14 4.82
N ALA A 31 6.11 0.98 5.44
CA ALA A 31 5.80 2.30 4.93
C ALA A 31 7.08 3.12 4.76
N ALA A 32 7.18 3.85 3.65
CA ALA A 32 8.30 4.75 3.38
C ALA A 32 7.82 6.13 2.97
N GLY A 33 8.63 7.15 3.25
CA GLY A 33 8.38 8.53 2.86
C GLY A 33 9.06 9.54 3.78
N ALA A 34 8.81 10.82 3.54
CA ALA A 34 9.38 11.90 4.34
C ALA A 34 8.93 11.78 5.81
N ALA A 35 9.82 12.13 6.75
CA ALA A 35 9.56 11.99 8.19
C ALA A 35 8.27 12.71 8.63
N GLY A 36 8.00 13.90 8.09
CA GLY A 36 6.77 14.64 8.38
C GLY A 36 5.50 13.96 7.86
N ARG A 37 5.59 13.24 6.72
CA ARG A 37 4.46 12.48 6.18
C ARG A 37 4.19 11.22 6.99
N LEU A 38 5.24 10.50 7.37
CA LEU A 38 5.14 9.34 8.26
C LEU A 38 4.54 9.75 9.62
N ALA A 39 4.97 10.86 10.21
CA ALA A 39 4.46 11.35 11.49
C ALA A 39 2.98 11.79 11.44
N ALA A 40 2.45 12.13 10.26
CA ALA A 40 1.06 12.56 10.10
C ALA A 40 0.05 11.41 10.08
N VAL A 41 0.51 10.15 10.12
CA VAL A 41 -0.33 8.96 9.98
C VAL A 41 -0.30 8.14 11.26
N ARG A 42 -1.46 7.61 11.66
CA ARG A 42 -1.55 6.64 12.75
C ARG A 42 -1.31 5.23 12.21
N TRP A 43 -0.10 4.72 12.41
CA TRP A 43 0.31 3.38 11.96
C TRP A 43 -0.06 2.28 12.98
N PRO A 44 -0.42 1.06 12.52
CA PRO A 44 -0.44 -0.14 13.34
C PRO A 44 0.93 -0.36 14.02
N ALA A 45 0.92 -0.91 15.24
CA ALA A 45 2.13 -1.08 16.06
C ALA A 45 3.22 -1.91 15.36
N GLN A 46 2.82 -2.87 14.53
CA GLN A 46 3.69 -3.76 13.78
C GLN A 46 4.24 -3.18 12.46
N CYS A 47 3.97 -1.90 12.15
CA CYS A 47 4.48 -1.29 10.92
C CYS A 47 5.97 -1.01 11.00
N ARG A 48 6.70 -1.41 9.95
CA ARG A 48 8.07 -0.93 9.73
C ARG A 48 8.02 0.41 9.01
N LEU A 49 8.46 1.47 9.67
CA LEU A 49 8.55 2.81 9.08
C LEU A 49 9.98 3.07 8.60
N VAL A 50 10.12 3.51 7.35
CA VAL A 50 11.40 3.83 6.71
C VAL A 50 11.38 5.29 6.30
N ALA A 51 12.05 6.15 7.08
CA ALA A 51 12.21 7.55 6.70
C ALA A 51 13.12 7.65 5.48
N ALA A 52 12.64 8.32 4.43
CA ALA A 52 13.36 8.56 3.20
C ALA A 52 13.11 9.99 2.73
N GLU A 53 14.18 10.76 2.48
CA GLU A 53 14.06 12.10 1.90
C GLU A 53 14.12 12.03 0.38
N GLY A 54 13.01 12.41 -0.26
CA GLY A 54 12.80 12.38 -1.71
C GLY A 54 12.06 11.12 -2.15
N TRP A 55 11.07 11.31 -3.03
CA TRP A 55 10.15 10.27 -3.51
C TRP A 55 10.87 9.02 -4.03
N GLN A 56 11.90 9.19 -4.87
CA GLN A 56 12.70 8.07 -5.41
C GLN A 56 13.35 7.18 -4.34
N ARG A 57 13.73 7.74 -3.19
CA ARG A 57 14.32 6.95 -2.10
C ARG A 57 13.26 6.15 -1.36
N ALA A 58 12.05 6.67 -1.24
CA ALA A 58 10.91 5.93 -0.69
C ALA A 58 10.57 4.73 -1.59
N ASP A 59 10.58 4.92 -2.91
CA ASP A 59 10.32 3.84 -3.88
C ASP A 59 11.35 2.73 -3.78
N LEU A 60 12.65 3.08 -3.74
CA LEU A 60 13.73 2.13 -3.56
C LEU A 60 13.62 1.38 -2.22
N ALA A 61 13.24 2.07 -1.15
CA ALA A 61 13.03 1.44 0.16
C ALA A 61 11.88 0.43 0.13
N LEU A 62 10.77 0.76 -0.53
CA LEU A 62 9.61 -0.12 -0.67
C LEU A 62 9.91 -1.30 -1.61
N ALA A 63 10.61 -1.06 -2.72
CA ALA A 63 11.09 -2.11 -3.61
C ALA A 63 12.08 -3.06 -2.91
N GLY A 64 12.93 -2.55 -2.02
CA GLY A 64 13.83 -3.37 -1.21
C GLY A 64 13.13 -4.17 -0.09
N ALA A 65 11.95 -3.71 0.35
CA ALA A 65 11.13 -4.41 1.35
C ALA A 65 10.17 -5.45 0.73
N TYR A 66 9.91 -5.34 -0.57
CA TYR A 66 9.07 -6.26 -1.33
C TYR A 66 9.60 -7.69 -1.26
N ARG A 67 8.70 -8.65 -1.05
CA ARG A 67 8.99 -10.08 -1.14
C ARG A 67 8.23 -10.69 -2.30
N SER A 68 8.94 -11.41 -3.16
CA SER A 68 8.31 -12.16 -4.25
C SER A 68 7.87 -13.54 -3.75
N ASP A 69 6.72 -13.58 -3.08
CA ASP A 69 6.04 -14.81 -2.64
C ASP A 69 4.60 -14.85 -3.17
N GLU A 70 3.92 -15.99 -3.05
CA GLU A 70 2.51 -16.15 -3.50
C GLU A 70 1.49 -15.50 -2.54
N ALA A 71 1.95 -14.96 -1.41
CA ALA A 71 1.06 -14.34 -0.45
C ALA A 71 0.57 -12.99 -0.99
N PRO A 72 -0.68 -12.57 -0.74
CA PRO A 72 -1.23 -11.35 -1.33
C PRO A 72 -0.36 -10.11 -1.07
N LEU A 73 -0.38 -9.19 -2.02
CA LEU A 73 0.28 -7.89 -1.98
C LEU A 73 -0.75 -6.77 -2.04
N LEU A 74 -0.69 -5.86 -1.07
CA LEU A 74 -1.41 -4.60 -1.11
C LEU A 74 -0.41 -3.44 -1.26
N LEU A 75 -0.53 -2.72 -2.36
CA LEU A 75 0.18 -1.46 -2.59
C LEU A 75 -0.71 -0.31 -2.12
N VAL A 76 -0.22 0.57 -1.27
CA VAL A 76 -0.92 1.77 -0.82
C VAL A 76 -0.23 2.98 -1.40
N THR A 77 -0.55 3.25 -2.66
CA THR A 77 0.05 4.30 -3.51
C THR A 77 -0.83 4.52 -4.74
N GLY A 78 -0.65 5.66 -5.41
CA GLY A 78 -1.10 5.91 -6.77
C GLY A 78 0.05 5.93 -7.79
N ASP A 79 1.29 5.73 -7.37
CA ASP A 79 2.49 5.84 -8.20
C ASP A 79 2.65 4.66 -9.19
N GLY A 80 2.81 5.00 -10.47
CA GLY A 80 2.95 4.03 -11.56
C GLY A 80 4.25 3.23 -11.53
N ASP A 81 5.29 3.69 -10.82
CA ASP A 81 6.58 2.98 -10.76
C ASP A 81 6.46 1.60 -10.08
N PHE A 82 5.45 1.43 -9.22
CA PHE A 82 5.13 0.13 -8.61
C PHE A 82 4.43 -0.86 -9.55
N ALA A 83 4.04 -0.45 -10.76
CA ALA A 83 3.38 -1.35 -11.72
C ALA A 83 4.27 -2.53 -12.12
N TYR A 84 5.60 -2.34 -12.15
CA TYR A 84 6.51 -3.44 -12.39
C TYR A 84 6.42 -4.51 -11.30
N LEU A 85 6.43 -4.11 -10.02
CA LEU A 85 6.26 -5.05 -8.90
C LEU A 85 4.89 -5.73 -8.95
N ALA A 86 3.82 -4.97 -9.18
CA ALA A 86 2.47 -5.51 -9.31
C ALA A 86 2.36 -6.56 -10.42
N SER A 87 2.95 -6.29 -11.60
CA SER A 87 2.90 -7.22 -12.75
C SER A 87 3.70 -8.51 -12.56
N ARG A 88 4.68 -8.52 -11.66
CA ARG A 88 5.59 -9.65 -11.42
C ARG A 88 5.27 -10.43 -10.15
N HIS A 89 4.37 -9.91 -9.32
CA HIS A 89 4.00 -10.58 -8.10
C HIS A 89 3.17 -11.85 -8.42
N PRO A 90 3.54 -13.02 -7.88
CA PRO A 90 2.87 -14.28 -8.24
C PRO A 90 1.51 -14.46 -7.54
N GLY A 91 1.26 -13.74 -6.45
CA GLY A 91 -0.01 -13.75 -5.71
C GLY A 91 -1.02 -12.69 -6.17
N PRO A 92 -2.19 -12.61 -5.52
CA PRO A 92 -3.17 -11.55 -5.75
C PRO A 92 -2.62 -10.17 -5.39
N VAL A 93 -2.80 -9.19 -6.28
CA VAL A 93 -2.38 -7.79 -6.05
C VAL A 93 -3.58 -6.86 -6.02
N ALA A 94 -3.61 -5.99 -5.01
CA ALA A 94 -4.48 -4.83 -4.98
C ALA A 94 -3.68 -3.53 -4.77
N VAL A 95 -4.24 -2.43 -5.26
CA VAL A 95 -3.72 -1.08 -5.09
C VAL A 95 -4.81 -0.23 -4.43
N ALA A 96 -4.54 0.29 -3.24
CA ALA A 96 -5.41 1.25 -2.55
C ALA A 96 -4.81 2.65 -2.65
N GLY A 97 -5.46 3.56 -3.36
CA GLY A 97 -4.91 4.88 -3.62
C GLY A 97 -5.95 5.88 -4.11
N VAL A 98 -5.45 7.05 -4.51
CA VAL A 98 -6.23 8.12 -5.14
C VAL A 98 -5.49 8.53 -6.41
N LEU A 99 -6.20 8.77 -7.50
CA LEU A 99 -5.60 9.08 -8.81
C LEU A 99 -4.57 8.02 -9.27
N VAL A 100 -4.85 6.75 -9.00
CA VAL A 100 -3.97 5.61 -9.34
C VAL A 100 -3.58 5.64 -10.81
N ALA A 101 -2.27 5.61 -11.07
CA ALA A 101 -1.68 5.64 -12.40
C ALA A 101 -2.23 4.51 -13.29
N ARG A 102 -2.32 4.78 -14.60
CA ARG A 102 -2.87 3.83 -15.58
C ARG A 102 -2.15 2.48 -15.54
N ALA A 103 -0.82 2.47 -15.46
CA ALA A 103 -0.03 1.25 -15.45
C ALA A 103 -0.43 0.29 -14.30
N LEU A 104 -0.76 0.83 -13.12
CA LEU A 104 -1.24 0.02 -12.00
C LEU A 104 -2.65 -0.54 -12.21
N ARG A 105 -3.51 0.21 -12.92
CA ARG A 105 -4.87 -0.25 -13.27
C ARG A 105 -4.86 -1.46 -14.20
N ASP A 106 -3.83 -1.55 -15.04
CA ASP A 106 -3.69 -2.64 -16.00
C ASP A 106 -3.14 -3.92 -15.34
N THR A 107 -2.57 -3.83 -14.13
CA THR A 107 -1.83 -4.94 -13.49
C THR A 107 -2.42 -5.43 -12.16
N ALA A 108 -3.34 -4.68 -11.54
CA ALA A 108 -3.83 -4.98 -10.19
C ALA A 108 -5.30 -4.62 -9.99
N THR A 109 -5.92 -5.19 -8.95
CA THR A 109 -7.24 -4.75 -8.49
C THR A 109 -7.11 -3.36 -7.88
N VAL A 110 -7.68 -2.34 -8.51
CA VAL A 110 -7.61 -0.96 -8.02
C VAL A 110 -8.78 -0.65 -7.10
N ILE A 111 -8.46 -0.01 -5.98
CA ILE A 111 -9.37 0.45 -4.94
C ILE A 111 -9.19 1.96 -4.83
N ASP A 112 -10.09 2.70 -5.48
CA ASP A 112 -10.08 4.15 -5.46
C ASP A 112 -10.72 4.65 -4.16
N LEU A 113 -9.87 5.05 -3.21
CA LEU A 113 -10.31 5.48 -1.88
C LEU A 113 -11.13 6.78 -1.93
N ALA A 114 -10.91 7.62 -2.94
CA ALA A 114 -11.65 8.88 -3.08
C ALA A 114 -13.04 8.65 -3.69
N ARG A 115 -13.15 7.70 -4.62
CA ARG A 115 -14.42 7.39 -5.31
C ARG A 115 -15.28 6.39 -4.53
N ASP A 116 -14.69 5.29 -4.09
CA ASP A 116 -15.40 4.12 -3.57
C ASP A 116 -15.32 4.01 -2.04
N GLY A 117 -14.50 4.86 -1.42
CA GLY A 117 -14.18 4.78 -0.01
C GLY A 117 -13.42 3.50 0.35
N ALA A 118 -13.54 3.09 1.61
CA ALA A 118 -12.82 1.94 2.15
C ALA A 118 -13.52 0.58 1.99
N ALA A 119 -14.78 0.55 1.54
CA ALA A 119 -15.55 -0.69 1.48
C ALA A 119 -14.96 -1.75 0.54
N PRO A 120 -14.44 -1.41 -0.67
CA PRO A 120 -13.80 -2.40 -1.52
C PRO A 120 -12.53 -3.00 -0.91
N LEU A 121 -11.76 -2.21 -0.14
CA LEU A 121 -10.59 -2.70 0.59
C LEU A 121 -10.98 -3.80 1.59
N VAL A 122 -12.02 -3.57 2.39
CA VAL A 122 -12.50 -4.58 3.34
C VAL A 122 -12.93 -5.86 2.63
N ARG A 123 -13.66 -5.73 1.50
CA ARG A 123 -14.10 -6.90 0.71
C ARG A 123 -12.91 -7.69 0.15
N TRP A 124 -11.92 -7.00 -0.41
CA TRP A 124 -10.73 -7.65 -0.94
C TRP A 124 -9.94 -8.36 0.16
N LEU A 125 -9.73 -7.70 1.31
CA LEU A 125 -9.04 -8.28 2.46
C LEU A 125 -9.75 -9.54 2.98
N ASN A 126 -11.08 -9.50 3.11
CA ASN A 126 -11.86 -10.68 3.52
C ASN A 126 -11.75 -11.86 2.54
N HIS A 127 -11.53 -11.58 1.25
CA HIS A 127 -11.37 -12.62 0.24
C HIS A 127 -9.98 -13.26 0.28
N VAL A 128 -8.92 -12.47 0.45
CA VAL A 128 -7.52 -12.95 0.34
C VAL A 128 -6.85 -13.25 1.68
N SER A 129 -7.46 -12.83 2.79
CA SER A 129 -7.00 -13.09 4.16
C SER A 129 -8.20 -13.10 5.12
N PRO A 130 -9.02 -14.17 5.08
CA PRO A 130 -10.11 -14.33 6.04
C PRO A 130 -9.55 -14.35 7.47
N ARG A 131 -10.27 -13.70 8.38
CA ARG A 131 -9.90 -13.56 9.80
C ARG A 131 -10.02 -14.85 10.58
#